data_AF-A0A5E3WPV0-F1
#
_entry.id   AF-A0A5E3WPV0-F1
#
_cell.length_a   1.000
_cell.length_b   1.000
_cell.length_c   1.000
_cell.angle_alpha   90.00
_cell.angle_beta   90.00
_cell.angle_gamma   90.00
#
_symmetry.space_group_name_H-M   'P 1'
#
loop_
_entity.id
_entity.type
_entity.pdbx_description
1 polymer ?
#
loop_
_entity_poly.entity_id
_entity_poly.type
_entity_poly.pdbx_seq_one_letter_code
_entity_poly.pdbx_strand_id
1 'polypeptide(L)'
;MSTPVVDATPNPSRPATFVGRNGQVLPVGTDQFQFYGYRNGRDGSGIVTTHKAMLENIRKFPNARGRGFDEEADAVEWVDTFIKEEHPKLLQANCARLALVEGQLADARRRANI
;
A
#
# COMPACT_ATOMS: atom_id res chain seq x y z
N MET A 1 11.32 -38.09 43.82
CA MET A 1 10.55 -36.84 43.57
C MET A 1 10.87 -36.41 42.15
N SER A 2 10.02 -36.77 41.19
CA SER A 2 10.22 -36.44 39.77
C SER A 2 9.55 -35.11 39.47
N THR A 3 10.32 -34.14 38.99
CA THR A 3 9.82 -32.87 38.47
C THR A 3 9.14 -33.11 37.12
N PRO A 4 7.93 -32.61 36.87
CA PRO A 4 7.34 -32.65 35.54
C PRO A 4 8.06 -31.64 34.65
N VAL A 5 8.57 -32.13 33.52
CA VAL A 5 9.07 -31.32 32.41
C VAL A 5 7.87 -30.63 31.80
N VAL A 6 7.79 -29.31 31.94
CA VAL A 6 6.80 -28.51 31.22
C VAL A 6 7.19 -28.53 29.74
N ASP A 7 6.47 -29.35 28.97
CA ASP A 7 6.51 -29.35 27.52
C ASP A 7 5.97 -27.99 27.04
N ALA A 8 6.88 -27.04 26.79
CA ALA A 8 6.57 -25.78 26.14
C ALA A 8 6.42 -26.05 24.65
N THR A 9 5.35 -26.73 24.26
CA THR A 9 4.94 -26.84 22.87
C THR A 9 4.86 -25.41 22.29
N PRO A 10 5.50 -25.09 21.16
CA PRO A 10 5.39 -23.76 20.57
C PRO A 10 3.93 -23.53 20.21
N ASN A 11 3.27 -22.67 20.97
CA ASN A 11 1.89 -22.27 20.75
C ASN A 11 1.76 -21.79 19.29
N PRO A 12 0.95 -22.44 18.43
CA PRO A 12 0.79 -22.02 17.05
C PRO A 12 0.18 -20.62 17.05
N SER A 13 1.07 -19.66 16.81
CA SER A 13 0.89 -18.25 16.52
C SER A 13 -0.57 -17.80 16.54
N ARG A 14 -1.03 -17.25 17.67
CA ARG A 14 -2.23 -16.40 17.65
C ARG A 14 -2.05 -15.40 16.50
N PRO A 15 -2.99 -15.33 15.54
CA PRO A 15 -2.89 -14.36 14.47
C PRO A 15 -2.78 -12.97 15.12
N ALA A 16 -1.86 -12.14 14.64
CA ALA A 16 -1.80 -10.76 15.07
C ALA A 16 -3.20 -10.14 14.88
N THR A 17 -3.66 -9.35 15.85
CA THR A 17 -4.99 -8.72 15.81
C THR A 17 -4.89 -7.21 15.86
N PHE A 18 -5.91 -6.52 15.37
CA PHE A 18 -6.02 -5.07 15.42
C PHE A 18 -7.44 -4.62 15.71
N VAL A 19 -7.60 -3.39 16.20
CA VAL A 19 -8.90 -2.78 16.43
C VAL A 19 -9.40 -2.19 15.12
N GLY A 20 -10.52 -2.72 14.62
CA GLY A 20 -11.18 -2.30 13.40
C GLY A 20 -12.12 -1.10 13.55
N ARG A 21 -12.78 -0.73 12.45
CA ARG A 21 -13.62 0.47 12.27
C ARG A 21 -14.73 0.63 13.32
N ASN A 22 -15.22 -0.46 13.89
CA ASN A 22 -16.31 -0.47 14.89
C ASN A 22 -15.82 -0.88 16.29
N GLY A 23 -14.53 -0.76 16.58
CA GLY A 23 -13.95 -1.22 17.84
C GLY A 23 -13.81 -2.76 17.93
N GLN A 24 -14.11 -3.48 16.85
CA GLN A 24 -14.00 -4.93 16.81
C GLN A 24 -12.54 -5.38 16.70
N VAL A 25 -12.16 -6.41 17.44
CA VAL A 25 -10.83 -7.02 17.33
C VAL A 25 -10.82 -8.00 16.16
N LEU A 26 -10.04 -7.72 15.13
CA LEU A 26 -10.00 -8.49 13.90
C LEU A 26 -8.59 -9.05 13.63
N PRO A 27 -8.47 -10.20 12.95
CA PRO A 27 -7.17 -10.70 12.49
C PRO A 27 -6.52 -9.69 11.54
N VAL A 28 -5.21 -9.46 11.70
CA VAL A 28 -4.41 -8.64 10.78
C VAL A 28 -4.52 -9.20 9.36
N GLY A 29 -4.72 -8.30 8.40
CA GLY A 29 -5.00 -8.66 7.00
C GLY A 29 -6.50 -8.84 6.68
N THR A 30 -7.40 -8.76 7.66
CA THR A 30 -8.84 -8.72 7.39
C THR A 30 -9.22 -7.40 6.71
N ASP A 31 -9.95 -7.50 5.60
CA ASP A 31 -10.46 -6.36 4.86
C ASP A 31 -11.69 -5.76 5.56
N GLN A 32 -11.72 -4.43 5.66
CA GLN A 32 -12.74 -3.61 6.32
C GLN A 32 -13.13 -2.39 5.47
N PHE A 33 -12.36 -2.12 4.42
CA PHE A 33 -12.49 -0.99 3.52
C PHE A 33 -12.37 -1.52 2.10
N GLN A 34 -12.95 -0.81 1.13
CA GLN A 34 -12.83 -1.18 -0.28
C GLN A 34 -11.44 -0.83 -0.84
N PHE A 35 -10.83 0.23 -0.31
CA PHE A 35 -9.54 0.74 -0.77
C PHE A 35 -8.59 0.95 0.40
N TYR A 36 -7.31 0.76 0.13
CA TYR A 36 -6.22 0.93 1.09
C TYR A 36 -5.09 1.71 0.44
N GLY A 37 -4.90 2.95 0.87
CA GLY A 37 -3.75 3.77 0.48
C GLY A 37 -2.53 3.43 1.34
N TYR A 38 -1.34 3.45 0.75
CA TYR A 38 -0.08 3.41 1.45
C TYR A 38 0.88 4.49 0.95
N ARG A 39 1.72 4.99 1.85
CA ARG A 39 2.77 5.99 1.60
C ARG A 39 4.12 5.43 2.03
N ASN A 40 5.20 5.75 1.32
CA ASN A 40 6.58 5.34 1.64
C ASN A 40 6.79 3.83 1.82
N GLY A 41 5.97 3.01 1.17
CA GLY A 41 6.10 1.55 1.18
C GLY A 41 7.18 1.05 0.22
N ARG A 42 7.24 -0.28 0.07
CA ARG A 42 8.17 -0.99 -0.81
C ARG A 42 8.19 -0.43 -2.23
N ASP A 43 7.01 -0.25 -2.80
CA ASP A 43 6.84 0.19 -4.19
C ASP A 43 6.56 1.70 -4.28
N GLY A 44 6.89 2.46 -3.23
CA GLY A 44 6.59 3.89 -3.11
C GLY A 44 5.24 4.15 -2.44
N SER A 45 4.40 4.96 -3.07
CA SER A 45 3.07 5.29 -2.56
C SER A 45 2.01 4.85 -3.57
N GLY A 46 0.88 4.31 -3.11
CA GLY A 46 -0.12 3.73 -3.99
C GLY A 46 -1.38 3.30 -3.27
N ILE A 47 -2.28 2.65 -4.01
CA ILE A 47 -3.58 2.18 -3.53
C ILE A 47 -3.72 0.70 -3.91
N VAL A 48 -4.24 -0.09 -2.98
CA VAL A 48 -4.58 -1.50 -3.17
C VAL A 48 -5.97 -1.79 -2.63
N THR A 49 -6.57 -2.90 -3.03
CA THR A 49 -7.93 -3.29 -2.63
C THR A 49 -7.97 -4.23 -1.43
N THR A 50 -6.81 -4.61 -0.87
CA THR A 50 -6.76 -5.48 0.31
C THR A 50 -5.82 -4.93 1.38
N HIS A 51 -6.23 -5.09 2.63
CA HIS A 51 -5.47 -4.74 3.82
C HIS A 51 -4.14 -5.51 3.85
N LYS A 52 -4.16 -6.78 3.45
CA LYS A 52 -2.95 -7.61 3.38
C LYS A 52 -1.91 -7.02 2.41
N ALA A 53 -2.31 -6.63 1.20
CA ALA A 53 -1.39 -6.04 0.24
C ALA A 53 -0.82 -4.70 0.73
N MET A 54 -1.62 -3.90 1.46
CA MET A 54 -1.15 -2.68 2.09
C MET A 54 -0.08 -2.99 3.14
N LEU A 55 -0.32 -3.97 4.00
CA LEU A 55 0.63 -4.40 5.03
C LEU A 55 1.93 -4.94 4.43
N GLU A 56 1.86 -5.70 3.34
CA GLU A 56 3.05 -6.19 2.62
C GLU A 56 3.92 -5.04 2.10
N ASN A 57 3.29 -3.92 1.68
CA ASN A 57 3.99 -2.73 1.25
C ASN A 57 4.65 -1.96 2.40
N ILE A 58 4.05 -1.91 3.60
CA ILE A 58 4.52 -1.03 4.68
C ILE A 58 5.33 -1.72 5.78
N ARG A 59 5.20 -3.03 5.98
CA ARG A 59 5.68 -3.75 7.19
C ARG A 59 7.18 -3.61 7.49
N LYS A 60 8.03 -3.37 6.49
CA LYS A 60 9.50 -3.25 6.65
C LYS A 60 10.01 -1.82 6.52
N PHE A 61 9.12 -0.85 6.37
CA PHE A 61 9.45 0.52 6.04
C PHE A 61 9.03 1.45 7.20
N PRO A 62 9.97 1.94 8.02
CA PRO A 62 9.65 2.63 9.27
C PRO A 62 8.83 3.92 9.07
N ASN A 63 9.02 4.59 7.94
CA ASN A 63 8.29 5.80 7.57
C ASN A 63 7.04 5.52 6.74
N ALA A 64 6.71 4.24 6.52
CA ALA A 64 5.51 3.87 5.79
C ALA A 64 4.25 4.04 6.62
N ARG A 65 3.19 4.47 5.96
CA ARG A 65 1.87 4.67 6.57
C ARG A 65 0.82 4.08 5.65
N GLY A 66 -0.17 3.41 6.24
CA GLY A 66 -1.31 2.84 5.53
C GLY A 66 -2.62 3.36 6.11
N ARG A 67 -3.64 3.52 5.27
CA ARG A 67 -4.98 3.96 5.66
C ARG A 67 -6.04 3.31 4.76
N GLY A 68 -7.17 2.90 5.34
CA GLY A 68 -8.32 2.36 4.61
C GLY A 68 -9.37 3.44 4.30
N PHE A 69 -10.07 3.26 3.18
CA PHE A 69 -11.06 4.17 2.62
C PHE A 69 -12.24 3.40 2.00
N ASP A 70 -13.43 3.96 2.11
CA ASP A 70 -14.62 3.40 1.45
C ASP A 70 -14.69 3.76 -0.03
N GLU A 71 -14.14 4.92 -0.39
CA GLU A 71 -14.16 5.45 -1.75
C GLU A 71 -12.74 5.53 -2.33
N GLU A 72 -12.61 5.22 -3.62
CA GLU A 72 -11.33 5.29 -4.32
C GLU A 72 -10.80 6.72 -4.39
N ALA A 73 -11.71 7.69 -4.64
CA ALA A 73 -11.36 9.10 -4.77
C ALA A 73 -10.63 9.64 -3.52
N ASP A 74 -11.12 9.29 -2.32
CA ASP A 74 -10.49 9.68 -1.06
C ASP A 74 -9.10 9.06 -0.88
N ALA A 75 -8.95 7.79 -1.29
CA ALA A 75 -7.67 7.10 -1.24
C ALA A 75 -6.66 7.76 -2.19
N VAL A 76 -7.10 8.12 -3.40
CA VAL A 76 -6.31 8.85 -4.40
C VAL A 76 -5.90 10.20 -3.87
N GLU A 77 -6.84 11.02 -3.40
CA GLU A 77 -6.55 12.35 -2.87
C GLU A 77 -5.54 12.28 -1.72
N TRP A 78 -5.70 11.32 -0.81
CA TRP A 78 -4.79 11.13 0.31
C TRP A 78 -3.38 10.75 -0.16
N VAL A 79 -3.23 9.85 -1.14
CA VAL A 79 -1.90 9.47 -1.65
C VAL A 79 -1.27 10.63 -2.45
N ASP A 80 -2.05 11.27 -3.32
CA ASP A 80 -1.61 12.35 -4.20
C ASP A 80 -1.10 13.57 -3.43
N THR A 81 -1.84 13.97 -2.39
CA THR A 81 -1.46 15.10 -1.54
C THR A 81 -0.05 14.90 -0.98
N PHE A 82 0.23 13.69 -0.48
CA PHE A 82 1.56 13.35 0.04
C PHE A 82 2.65 13.35 -1.02
N ILE A 83 2.38 12.78 -2.21
CA ILE A 83 3.36 12.76 -3.30
C ILE A 83 3.70 14.19 -3.75
N LYS A 84 2.69 15.06 -3.84
CA LYS A 84 2.85 16.48 -4.23
C LYS A 84 3.68 17.24 -3.21
N GLU A 85 3.50 16.97 -1.91
CA GLU A 85 4.23 17.63 -0.82
C GLU A 85 5.68 17.13 -0.69
N GLU A 86 5.90 15.82 -0.70
CA GLU A 86 7.21 15.23 -0.36
C GLU A 86 8.15 15.06 -1.56
N HIS A 87 7.59 14.92 -2.77
CA HIS A 87 8.38 14.57 -3.96
C HIS A 87 8.08 15.45 -5.20
N PRO A 88 8.02 16.79 -5.07
CA PRO A 88 7.65 17.67 -6.20
C PRO A 88 8.60 17.55 -7.39
N LYS A 89 9.91 17.39 -7.15
CA LYS A 89 10.92 17.24 -8.22
C LYS A 89 10.82 15.90 -8.95
N LEU A 90 10.55 14.82 -8.21
CA LEU A 90 10.38 13.49 -8.79
C LEU A 90 9.10 13.44 -9.64
N LEU A 91 8.02 14.06 -9.15
CA LEU A 91 6.77 14.19 -9.89
C LEU A 91 7.00 14.97 -11.19
N GLN A 92 7.67 16.11 -11.14
CA GLN A 92 8.00 16.90 -12.33
C GLN A 92 8.82 16.09 -13.35
N ALA A 93 9.83 15.36 -12.89
CA ALA A 93 10.65 14.52 -13.77
C ALA A 93 9.85 13.38 -14.40
N ASN A 94 8.96 12.74 -13.65
CA ASN A 94 8.09 11.68 -14.16
C ASN A 94 7.08 12.22 -15.18
N CYS A 95 6.46 13.38 -14.93
CA CYS A 95 5.57 14.04 -15.88
C CYS A 95 6.28 14.37 -17.20
N ALA A 96 7.50 14.92 -17.12
CA ALA A 96 8.30 15.20 -18.32
C ALA A 96 8.62 13.92 -19.11
N ARG A 97 8.94 12.82 -18.42
CA ARG A 97 9.21 11.53 -19.04
C ARG A 97 7.97 10.92 -19.71
N LEU A 98 6.80 11.03 -19.08
CA LEU A 98 5.54 10.56 -19.67
C LEU A 98 5.20 11.33 -20.95
N ALA A 99 5.31 12.66 -20.92
CA ALA A 99 5.09 13.49 -22.11
C ALA A 99 6.01 13.09 -23.29
N LEU A 100 7.27 12.73 -23.00
CA LEU A 100 8.19 12.23 -24.03
C LEU A 100 7.71 10.90 -24.63
N VAL A 101 7.31 9.94 -23.79
CA VAL A 101 6.84 8.61 -24.24
C VAL A 101 5.53 8.74 -25.03
N GLU A 102 4.61 9.59 -24.60
CA GLU A 102 3.37 9.88 -25.33
C GLU A 102 3.64 10.46 -26.72
N GLY A 103 4.61 11.38 -26.83
CA GLY A 103 5.07 11.92 -28.11
C GLY A 103 5.64 10.83 -29.03
N GLN A 104 6.54 9.99 -28.49
CA GLN A 104 7.11 8.86 -29.23
C GLN A 104 6.04 7.87 -29.71
N LEU A 105 5.03 7.60 -28.88
CA LEU A 105 3.92 6.72 -29.22
C LEU A 105 3.04 7.32 -30.31
N ALA A 106 2.74 8.63 -30.23
CA ALA A 106 2.01 9.33 -31.27
C ALA A 106 2.77 9.29 -32.62
N ASP A 107 4.09 9.46 -32.60
CA ASP A 107 4.94 9.36 -33.79
C ASP A 107 5.00 7.95 -34.35
N ALA A 108 5.09 6.93 -33.50
CA ALA A 108 5.03 5.53 -33.91
C ALA A 108 3.67 5.19 -34.54
N ARG A 109 2.56 5.63 -33.94
CA ARG A 109 1.21 5.45 -34.49
C ARG A 109 1.04 6.15 -35.84
N ARG A 110 1.56 7.36 -35.99
CA ARG A 110 1.58 8.07 -37.28
C ARG A 110 2.32 7.29 -38.35
N ARG A 111 3.49 6.73 -38.02
CA ARG A 111 4.28 5.89 -38.95
C ARG A 111 3.60 4.57 -39.31
N ALA A 112 2.78 4.01 -38.41
CA ALA A 112 2.08 2.74 -38.63
C ALA A 112 0.76 2.87 -39.41
N ASN A 113 0.17 4.08 -39.46
CA ASN A 113 -1.06 4.38 -40.21
C ASN A 113 -0.78 4.95 -41.62
N ILE A 114 0.37 4.61 -42.20
CA ILE A 114 0.75 4.89 -43.60
C ILE A 114 0.85 3.56 -44.34
#